data_AF-A0A3D4DPE2-F1
#
_entry.id   AF-A0A3D4DPE2-F1
#
_cell.length_a   1.000
_cell.length_b   1.000
_cell.length_c   1.000
_cell.angle_alpha   90.00
_cell.angle_beta   90.00
_cell.angle_gamma   90.00
#
_symmetry.space_group_name_H-M   'P 1'
#
loop_
_entity.id
_entity.type
_entity.pdbx_description
1 polymer ?
#
loop_
_entity_poly.entity_id
_entity_poly.type
_entity_poly.pdbx_seq_one_letter_code
_entity_poly.pdbx_strand_id
1 'polypeptide(L)'
;MPTAHLRIVDEPLELTIQMNHARYPVYDEAWPVEQAARDWTGIHLVDDTVGANMRTSENNGRTEALNLMLASGHIPDIVGSSRIKDFVNQYGPEGAFLALNDLIDEHAPHLKAFFEEKPEIKAALTAADGNMYHIPYLPDGKYGRAYWIRTDWLDALGLEVPQTVDEFEAALRAFKTQDPNGNGEADEVPFFARQWPEFIRLVTLWDGRSSGSDTYHDFYVDDGKPAHPDAGEGYREGIKNLARWYAEGLVDAVIFTRGSSSREFFLSENMGAATHDWFASTS
;
A
#
# COMPACT_ATOMS: atom_id res chain seq x y z
N MET A 1 9.94 14.40 29.36
CA MET A 1 8.62 14.77 29.93
C MET A 1 8.23 13.66 30.90
N PRO A 2 7.54 13.91 32.04
CA PRO A 2 7.11 12.82 32.92
C PRO A 2 5.96 12.05 32.25
N THR A 3 6.20 10.80 31.88
CA THR A 3 5.28 9.91 31.15
C THR A 3 4.39 9.09 32.08
N ALA A 4 4.40 9.37 33.39
CA ALA A 4 3.68 8.60 34.41
C ALA A 4 2.15 8.50 34.15
N HIS A 5 1.56 9.47 33.45
CA HIS A 5 0.14 9.44 33.07
C HIS A 5 -0.17 8.50 31.89
N LEU A 6 0.85 8.00 31.18
CA LEU A 6 0.74 7.06 30.06
C LEU A 6 0.95 5.60 30.50
N ARG A 7 1.29 5.37 31.78
CA ARG A 7 1.51 4.04 32.33
C ARG A 7 0.19 3.26 32.32
N ILE A 8 0.21 2.07 31.74
CA ILE A 8 -0.96 1.20 31.60
C ILE A 8 -0.94 0.07 32.64
N VAL A 9 0.25 -0.47 32.93
CA VAL A 9 0.44 -1.59 33.86
C VAL A 9 1.36 -1.23 35.02
N ASP A 10 1.03 -1.66 36.24
CA ASP A 10 1.84 -1.40 37.43
C ASP A 10 3.18 -2.16 37.37
N GLU A 11 3.11 -3.46 37.05
CA GLU A 11 4.28 -4.30 36.80
C GLU A 11 4.52 -4.43 35.29
N PRO A 12 5.78 -4.47 34.81
CA PRO A 12 6.08 -4.68 33.40
C PRO A 12 5.38 -5.93 32.85
N LEU A 13 4.68 -5.79 31.74
CA LEU A 13 3.97 -6.87 31.06
C LEU A 13 4.66 -7.18 29.74
N GLU A 14 4.94 -8.44 29.48
CA GLU A 14 5.48 -8.91 28.20
C GLU A 14 4.37 -9.60 27.40
N LEU A 15 4.24 -9.24 26.13
CA LEU A 15 3.28 -9.82 25.19
C LEU A 15 4.00 -10.18 23.89
N THR A 16 3.59 -11.28 23.27
CA THR A 16 4.11 -11.73 21.98
C THR A 16 3.38 -11.06 20.82
N ILE A 17 4.11 -10.74 19.73
CA ILE A 17 3.54 -10.15 18.53
C ILE A 17 3.98 -10.86 17.25
N GLN A 18 2.99 -11.23 16.43
CA GLN A 18 3.19 -11.54 15.01
C GLN A 18 3.10 -10.24 14.22
N MET A 19 4.16 -9.87 13.49
CA MET A 19 4.12 -8.76 12.53
C MET A 19 4.80 -9.12 11.21
N ASN A 20 3.99 -9.50 10.21
CA ASN A 20 4.48 -9.74 8.86
C ASN A 20 4.16 -8.53 7.95
N HIS A 21 5.16 -7.69 7.70
CA HIS A 21 5.08 -6.56 6.78
C HIS A 21 6.16 -6.64 5.69
N ALA A 22 5.81 -6.26 4.46
CA ALA A 22 6.72 -6.38 3.31
C ALA A 22 8.07 -5.69 3.54
N ARG A 23 8.07 -4.55 4.23
CA ARG A 23 9.28 -3.79 4.57
C ARG A 23 9.94 -4.21 5.88
N TYR A 24 9.14 -4.61 6.87
CA TYR A 24 9.57 -4.95 8.22
C TYR A 24 9.08 -6.38 8.50
N PRO A 25 9.91 -7.40 8.21
CA PRO A 25 9.46 -8.79 8.15
C PRO A 25 9.16 -9.41 9.53
N VAL A 26 9.65 -8.76 10.57
CA VAL A 26 9.50 -9.10 11.98
C VAL A 26 9.29 -7.80 12.76
N TYR A 27 8.75 -7.92 13.96
CA TYR A 27 8.77 -6.84 14.93
C TYR A 27 10.21 -6.66 15.44
N ASP A 28 10.69 -5.42 15.54
CA ASP A 28 12.03 -5.14 16.03
C ASP A 28 11.94 -4.36 17.34
N GLU A 29 12.24 -5.07 18.43
CA GLU A 29 12.26 -4.55 19.80
C GLU A 29 13.24 -3.38 19.97
N ALA A 30 14.25 -3.28 19.11
CA ALA A 30 15.22 -2.20 19.14
C ALA A 30 14.71 -0.91 18.47
N TRP A 31 13.52 -0.90 17.86
CA TRP A 31 12.96 0.33 17.28
C TRP A 31 12.81 1.42 18.35
N PRO A 32 13.28 2.66 18.07
CA PRO A 32 13.15 3.76 19.01
C PRO A 32 11.70 4.03 19.45
N VAL A 33 10.74 3.77 18.55
CA VAL A 33 9.30 3.92 18.83
C VAL A 33 8.81 2.86 19.81
N GLU A 34 9.24 1.61 19.67
CA GLU A 34 8.91 0.53 20.60
C GLU A 34 9.53 0.79 21.98
N GLN A 35 10.81 1.14 22.05
CA GLN A 35 11.45 1.47 23.33
C GLN A 35 10.71 2.60 24.07
N ALA A 36 10.31 3.66 23.33
CA ALA A 36 9.52 4.73 23.90
C ALA A 36 8.13 4.27 24.35
N ALA A 37 7.42 3.47 23.54
CA ALA A 37 6.10 2.95 23.89
C ALA A 37 6.17 2.06 25.14
N ARG A 38 7.20 1.21 25.24
CA ARG A 38 7.48 0.38 26.41
C ARG A 38 7.73 1.20 27.67
N ASP A 39 8.57 2.23 27.58
CA ASP A 39 8.85 3.12 28.70
C ASP A 39 7.58 3.85 29.18
N TRP A 40 6.71 4.24 28.25
CA TRP A 40 5.49 4.97 28.56
C TRP A 40 4.43 4.07 29.17
N THR A 41 4.20 2.90 28.59
CA THR A 41 3.05 2.03 28.93
C THR A 41 3.38 0.97 29.96
N GLY A 42 4.65 0.52 30.01
CA GLY A 42 5.06 -0.67 30.75
C GLY A 42 4.84 -1.99 30.04
N ILE A 43 4.40 -1.95 28.79
CA ILE A 43 4.17 -3.13 27.96
C ILE A 43 5.36 -3.32 27.03
N HIS A 44 5.93 -4.52 27.03
CA HIS A 44 7.00 -4.95 26.14
C HIS A 44 6.42 -5.90 25.10
N LEU A 45 6.53 -5.54 23.83
CA LEU A 45 6.19 -6.46 22.74
C LEU A 45 7.44 -7.23 22.30
N VAL A 46 7.34 -8.56 22.32
CA VAL A 46 8.41 -9.49 21.89
C VAL A 46 8.01 -10.13 20.57
N ASP A 47 8.92 -10.13 19.60
CA ASP A 47 8.66 -10.73 18.30
C ASP A 47 8.45 -12.24 18.43
N ASP A 48 7.34 -12.72 17.87
CA ASP A 48 7.06 -14.15 17.69
C ASP A 48 6.62 -14.41 16.24
N THR A 49 7.27 -13.71 15.30
CA THR A 49 6.81 -13.72 13.91
C THR A 49 7.18 -15.01 13.20
N VAL A 50 6.18 -15.81 12.87
CA VAL A 50 6.33 -16.94 11.93
C VAL A 50 6.18 -16.48 10.48
N GLY A 51 6.92 -17.12 9.58
CA GLY A 51 6.86 -16.80 8.15
C GLY A 51 7.57 -15.49 7.77
N ALA A 52 8.50 -14.98 8.58
CA ALA A 52 9.28 -13.77 8.29
C ALA A 52 9.97 -13.77 6.91
N ASN A 53 10.33 -14.94 6.39
CA ASN A 53 10.95 -15.12 5.07
C ASN A 53 9.94 -15.16 3.92
N MET A 54 8.63 -15.20 4.19
CA MET A 54 7.56 -15.18 3.19
C MET A 54 7.33 -13.74 2.71
N ARG A 55 8.37 -13.15 2.12
CA ARG A 55 8.39 -11.79 1.58
C ARG A 55 8.30 -11.87 0.07
N THR A 56 7.10 -12.01 -0.48
CA THR A 56 6.91 -11.69 -1.89
C THR A 56 6.69 -10.18 -2.02
N SER A 57 7.15 -9.58 -3.12
CA SER A 57 6.77 -8.21 -3.50
C SER A 57 5.27 -8.11 -3.79
N GLU A 58 4.62 -9.26 -3.94
CA GLU A 58 3.18 -9.42 -4.03
C GLU A 58 2.55 -9.58 -2.64
N ASN A 59 1.26 -9.28 -2.53
CA ASN A 59 0.54 -9.36 -1.27
C ASN A 59 0.42 -10.78 -0.69
N ASN A 60 0.99 -11.81 -1.32
CA ASN A 60 0.72 -13.21 -1.03
C ASN A 60 1.53 -13.73 0.17
N GLY A 61 2.77 -13.26 0.34
CA GLY A 61 3.65 -13.75 1.41
C GLY A 61 3.12 -13.45 2.82
N ARG A 62 2.46 -12.30 3.01
CA ARG A 62 1.79 -11.97 4.28
C ARG A 62 0.67 -12.95 4.62
N THR A 63 -0.12 -13.34 3.60
CA THR A 63 -1.30 -14.18 3.77
C THR A 63 -0.85 -15.61 4.07
N GLU A 64 0.21 -16.07 3.41
CA GLU A 64 0.88 -17.34 3.72
C GLU A 64 1.41 -17.35 5.16
N ALA A 65 2.06 -16.28 5.62
CA ALA A 65 2.55 -16.17 6.99
C ALA A 65 1.42 -16.20 8.03
N LEU A 66 0.33 -15.46 7.78
CA LEU A 66 -0.85 -15.46 8.66
C LEU A 66 -1.55 -16.84 8.69
N ASN A 67 -1.67 -17.50 7.53
CA ASN A 67 -2.24 -18.85 7.45
C ASN A 67 -1.34 -19.88 8.16
N LEU A 68 -0.02 -19.75 8.04
CA LEU A 68 0.93 -20.61 8.73
C LEU A 68 0.85 -20.42 10.26
N MET A 69 0.79 -19.18 10.73
CA MET A 69 0.56 -18.84 12.14
C MET A 69 -0.70 -19.54 12.65
N LEU A 70 -1.83 -19.34 11.97
CA LEU A 70 -3.09 -19.95 12.37
C LEU A 70 -3.05 -21.49 12.35
N ALA A 71 -2.46 -22.09 11.30
CA ALA A 71 -2.35 -23.54 11.15
C ALA A 71 -1.41 -24.18 12.17
N SER A 72 -0.45 -23.43 12.71
CA SER A 72 0.48 -23.92 13.74
C SER A 72 -0.18 -24.16 15.09
N GLY A 73 -1.34 -23.53 15.33
CA GLY A 73 -2.02 -23.51 16.63
C GLY A 73 -1.33 -22.62 17.68
N HIS A 74 -0.23 -21.95 17.33
CA HIS A 74 0.44 -20.96 18.16
C HIS A 74 0.14 -19.57 17.61
N ILE A 75 -0.89 -18.93 18.17
CA ILE A 75 -1.26 -17.55 17.84
C ILE A 75 -0.65 -16.65 18.93
N PRO A 76 0.21 -15.69 18.57
CA PRO A 76 0.74 -14.71 19.52
C PRO A 76 -0.36 -13.85 20.15
N ASP A 77 -0.02 -13.16 21.24
CA ASP A 77 -0.97 -12.31 21.97
C ASP A 77 -1.53 -11.19 21.09
N ILE A 78 -0.71 -10.67 20.16
CA ILE A 78 -1.08 -9.63 19.20
C ILE A 78 -0.72 -10.07 17.79
N VAL A 79 -1.64 -9.88 16.85
CA VAL A 79 -1.40 -10.12 15.42
C VAL A 79 -1.57 -8.84 14.62
N GLY A 80 -0.49 -8.39 14.00
CA GLY A 80 -0.43 -7.22 13.13
C GLY A 80 -0.03 -7.59 11.71
N SER A 81 -0.74 -7.06 10.72
CA SER A 81 -0.30 -7.13 9.33
C SER A 81 -0.94 -6.01 8.50
N SER A 82 -0.36 -5.75 7.34
CA SER A 82 -1.01 -4.88 6.36
C SER A 82 -2.15 -5.64 5.67
N ARG A 83 -3.27 -4.97 5.39
CA ARG A 83 -4.48 -5.59 4.78
C ARG A 83 -5.03 -6.78 5.59
N ILE A 84 -4.97 -6.71 6.92
CA ILE A 84 -5.40 -7.79 7.82
C ILE A 84 -6.93 -7.96 7.90
N LYS A 85 -7.71 -6.94 7.50
CA LYS A 85 -9.17 -6.84 7.67
C LYS A 85 -9.91 -8.14 7.31
N ASP A 86 -9.71 -8.67 6.10
CA ASP A 86 -10.46 -9.83 5.64
C ASP A 86 -10.10 -11.09 6.43
N PHE A 87 -8.84 -11.23 6.81
CA PHE A 87 -8.36 -12.35 7.63
C PHE A 87 -9.00 -12.36 9.03
N VAL A 88 -8.98 -11.23 9.74
CA VAL A 88 -9.59 -11.14 11.07
C VAL A 88 -11.11 -11.20 11.03
N ASN A 89 -11.75 -10.71 9.95
CA ASN A 89 -13.20 -10.80 9.80
C ASN A 89 -13.67 -12.22 9.46
N GLN A 90 -12.80 -13.04 8.85
CA GLN A 90 -13.06 -14.45 8.63
C GLN A 90 -12.90 -15.26 9.93
N TYR A 91 -11.76 -15.10 10.62
CA TYR A 91 -11.39 -15.97 11.75
C TYR A 91 -11.81 -15.45 13.13
N GLY A 92 -12.16 -14.16 13.24
CA GLY A 92 -12.71 -13.58 14.46
C GLY A 92 -14.00 -14.27 14.93
N PRO A 93 -15.02 -14.41 14.08
CA PRO A 93 -16.25 -15.14 14.42
C PRO A 93 -16.03 -16.62 14.75
N GLU A 94 -14.93 -17.22 14.29
CA GLU A 94 -14.52 -18.59 14.60
C GLU A 94 -13.81 -18.70 15.97
N GLY A 95 -13.56 -17.58 16.63
CA GLY A 95 -12.95 -17.49 17.96
C GLY A 95 -11.42 -17.37 17.96
N ALA A 96 -10.79 -17.15 16.80
CA ALA A 96 -9.34 -16.94 16.72
C ALA A 96 -8.91 -15.56 17.25
N PHE A 97 -9.80 -14.57 17.19
CA PHE A 97 -9.57 -13.20 17.64
C PHE A 97 -10.68 -12.72 18.55
N LEU A 98 -10.33 -12.00 19.61
CA LEU A 98 -11.30 -11.41 20.54
C LEU A 98 -12.08 -10.28 19.85
N ALA A 99 -13.39 -10.23 20.09
CA ALA A 99 -14.19 -9.06 19.77
C ALA A 99 -13.77 -7.89 20.68
N LEU A 100 -13.49 -6.73 20.08
CA LEU A 100 -12.92 -5.58 20.77
C LEU A 100 -13.99 -4.61 21.30
N ASN A 101 -15.27 -4.82 20.99
CA ASN A 101 -16.35 -3.86 21.28
C ASN A 101 -16.39 -3.46 22.76
N ASP A 102 -16.54 -4.44 23.66
CA ASP A 102 -16.64 -4.19 25.10
C ASP A 102 -15.32 -3.65 25.67
N LEU A 103 -14.18 -4.19 25.21
CA LEU A 103 -12.84 -3.71 25.60
C LEU A 103 -12.64 -2.24 25.24
N ILE A 104 -13.10 -1.82 24.05
CA ILE A 104 -13.02 -0.42 23.63
C ILE A 104 -13.92 0.44 24.50
N ASP A 105 -15.15 0.00 24.76
CA ASP A 105 -16.13 0.75 25.52
C ASP A 105 -15.76 0.93 27.00
N GLU A 106 -15.09 -0.07 27.60
CA GLU A 106 -14.68 -0.09 29.01
C GLU A 106 -13.28 0.48 29.24
N HIS A 107 -12.34 0.30 28.32
CA HIS A 107 -10.92 0.54 28.57
C HIS A 107 -10.21 1.47 27.57
N ALA A 108 -10.79 1.76 26.40
CA ALA A 108 -10.12 2.54 25.36
C ALA A 108 -10.84 3.88 25.06
N PRO A 109 -10.83 4.84 26.00
CA PRO A 109 -11.62 6.07 25.89
C PRO A 109 -11.27 6.90 24.65
N HIS A 110 -10.01 6.86 24.20
CA HIS A 110 -9.58 7.56 22.98
C HIS A 110 -10.14 6.93 21.71
N LEU A 111 -10.14 5.60 21.61
CA LEU A 111 -10.74 4.88 20.47
C LEU A 111 -12.26 5.03 20.47
N LYS A 112 -12.87 4.95 21.66
CA LYS A 112 -14.31 5.18 21.83
C LYS A 112 -14.72 6.55 21.31
N ALA A 113 -14.06 7.62 21.79
CA ALA A 113 -14.34 8.98 21.35
C ALA A 113 -14.11 9.15 19.83
N PHE A 114 -13.05 8.55 19.29
CA PHE A 114 -12.77 8.57 17.86
C PHE A 114 -13.90 7.93 17.03
N PHE A 115 -14.39 6.75 17.43
CA PHE A 115 -15.46 6.06 16.71
C PHE A 115 -16.83 6.72 16.88
N GLU A 116 -17.07 7.44 17.97
CA GLU A 116 -18.25 8.29 18.14
C GLU A 116 -18.21 9.51 17.19
N GLU A 117 -17.02 10.10 16.99
CA GLU A 117 -16.83 11.20 16.04
C GLU A 117 -16.91 10.72 14.57
N LYS A 118 -16.45 9.49 14.30
CA LYS A 118 -16.32 8.90 12.96
C LYS A 118 -17.13 7.60 12.81
N PRO A 119 -18.47 7.66 12.86
CA PRO A 119 -19.32 6.47 12.80
C PRO A 119 -19.18 5.68 11.48
N GLU A 120 -18.82 6.34 10.38
CA GLU A 120 -18.55 5.71 9.09
C GLU A 120 -17.30 4.83 9.12
N ILE A 121 -16.27 5.23 9.87
CA ILE A 121 -15.05 4.44 10.04
C ILE A 121 -15.38 3.22 10.91
N LYS A 122 -16.10 3.42 12.01
CA LYS A 122 -16.58 2.30 12.85
C LYS A 122 -17.33 1.27 12.01
N ALA A 123 -18.30 1.72 11.21
CA ALA A 123 -19.08 0.85 10.33
C ALA A 123 -18.22 0.09 9.30
N ALA A 124 -17.15 0.70 8.77
CA ALA A 124 -16.26 0.05 7.82
C ALA A 124 -15.36 -1.04 8.44
N LEU A 125 -15.17 -1.02 9.77
CA LEU A 125 -14.36 -1.97 10.53
C LEU A 125 -15.18 -3.11 11.11
N THR A 126 -16.46 -2.88 11.39
CA THR A 126 -17.37 -3.89 11.92
C THR A 126 -17.57 -5.04 10.94
N ALA A 127 -17.36 -6.27 11.40
CA ALA A 127 -17.60 -7.49 10.65
C ALA A 127 -19.12 -7.78 10.53
N ALA A 128 -19.47 -8.80 9.74
CA ALA A 128 -20.86 -9.13 9.45
C ALA A 128 -21.67 -9.56 10.69
N ASP A 129 -21.00 -10.04 11.73
CA ASP A 129 -21.60 -10.44 13.02
C ASP A 129 -21.79 -9.27 14.00
N GLY A 130 -21.37 -8.05 13.62
CA GLY A 130 -21.48 -6.85 14.46
C GLY A 130 -20.25 -6.57 15.33
N ASN A 131 -19.22 -7.42 15.29
CA ASN A 131 -18.02 -7.27 16.10
C ASN A 131 -16.87 -6.58 15.35
N MET A 132 -16.00 -5.90 16.08
CA MET A 132 -14.73 -5.38 15.57
C MET A 132 -13.59 -6.28 16.05
N TYR A 133 -12.78 -6.78 15.12
CA TYR A 133 -11.68 -7.73 15.41
C TYR A 133 -10.27 -7.13 15.22
N HIS A 134 -10.16 -5.85 14.87
CA HIS A 134 -8.88 -5.17 14.74
C HIS A 134 -8.99 -3.67 14.95
N ILE A 135 -7.86 -3.03 15.25
CA ILE A 135 -7.69 -1.58 15.20
C ILE A 135 -7.00 -1.24 13.86
N PRO A 136 -7.57 -0.35 13.04
CA PRO A 136 -7.01 -0.06 11.73
C PRO A 136 -5.84 0.92 11.78
N TYR A 137 -5.04 0.90 10.71
CA TYR A 137 -4.27 2.07 10.31
C TYR A 137 -5.20 3.08 9.63
N LEU A 138 -5.12 4.35 10.06
CA LEU A 138 -5.93 5.44 9.55
C LEU A 138 -5.02 6.47 8.86
N PRO A 139 -4.96 6.48 7.52
CA PRO A 139 -4.26 7.53 6.79
C PRO A 139 -4.92 8.88 7.03
N ASP A 140 -4.11 9.91 7.23
CA ASP A 140 -4.55 11.31 7.22
C ASP A 140 -4.00 12.00 5.95
N GLY A 141 -4.89 12.67 5.22
CA GLY A 141 -4.58 13.29 3.94
C GLY A 141 -5.71 13.16 2.92
N LYS A 142 -5.72 14.09 1.96
CA LYS A 142 -6.75 14.15 0.90
C LYS A 142 -6.34 13.45 -0.39
N TYR A 143 -5.05 13.51 -0.73
CA TYR A 143 -4.52 13.04 -2.01
C TYR A 143 -3.48 11.95 -1.77
N GLY A 144 -3.51 10.92 -2.62
CA GLY A 144 -2.52 9.84 -2.61
C GLY A 144 -1.44 10.06 -3.65
N ARG A 145 -1.68 9.52 -4.85
CA ARG A 145 -0.74 9.50 -5.98
C ARG A 145 -1.10 10.54 -7.05
N ALA A 146 -0.10 10.91 -7.85
CA ALA A 146 -0.24 11.75 -9.03
C ALA A 146 0.74 11.34 -10.13
N TYR A 147 0.51 11.89 -11.33
CA TYR A 147 1.42 11.76 -12.45
C TYR A 147 2.63 12.67 -12.26
N TRP A 148 3.81 12.12 -12.55
CA TRP A 148 5.09 12.80 -12.54
C TRP A 148 5.75 12.63 -13.91
N ILE A 149 6.36 13.70 -14.40
CA ILE A 149 7.11 13.70 -15.67
C ILE A 149 8.34 14.61 -15.52
N ARG A 150 9.45 14.24 -16.16
CA ARG A 150 10.69 15.02 -16.21
C ARG A 150 10.51 16.30 -17.04
N THR A 151 10.28 17.42 -16.38
CA THR A 151 10.12 18.73 -17.05
C THR A 151 11.40 19.20 -17.71
N ASP A 152 12.56 18.89 -17.13
CA ASP A 152 13.86 19.18 -17.72
C ASP A 152 14.12 18.39 -19.03
N TRP A 153 13.57 17.18 -19.15
CA TRP A 153 13.61 16.43 -20.42
C TRP A 153 12.64 17.00 -21.45
N LEU A 154 11.47 17.48 -21.02
CA LEU A 154 10.57 18.22 -21.92
C LEU A 154 11.27 19.47 -22.45
N ASP A 155 11.91 20.24 -21.59
CA ASP A 155 12.65 21.46 -21.96
C ASP A 155 13.82 21.16 -22.92
N ALA A 156 14.59 20.09 -22.66
CA ALA A 156 15.72 19.68 -23.50
C ALA A 156 15.29 19.31 -24.92
N LEU A 157 14.10 18.72 -25.07
CA LEU A 157 13.53 18.31 -26.36
C LEU A 157 12.61 19.37 -26.99
N GLY A 158 12.40 20.51 -26.31
CA GLY A 158 11.49 21.56 -26.77
C GLY A 158 10.01 21.13 -26.81
N LEU A 159 9.61 20.24 -25.90
CA LEU A 159 8.24 19.73 -25.78
C LEU A 159 7.47 20.50 -24.71
N GLU A 160 6.17 20.70 -24.94
CA GLU A 160 5.26 21.22 -23.91
C GLU A 160 4.81 20.12 -22.94
N VAL A 161 4.31 20.51 -21.77
CA VAL A 161 3.71 19.57 -20.81
C VAL A 161 2.46 18.96 -21.44
N PRO A 162 2.38 17.63 -21.59
CA PRO A 162 1.28 16.99 -22.30
C PRO A 162 -0.06 17.18 -21.59
N GLN A 163 -1.07 17.57 -22.35
CA GLN A 163 -2.46 17.80 -21.91
C GLN A 163 -3.41 16.70 -22.40
N THR A 164 -2.98 15.87 -23.35
CA THR A 164 -3.76 14.75 -23.90
C THR A 164 -3.00 13.43 -23.83
N VAL A 165 -3.71 12.32 -23.96
CA VAL A 165 -3.11 10.98 -23.98
C VAL A 165 -2.15 10.82 -25.16
N ASP A 166 -2.52 11.37 -26.33
CA ASP A 166 -1.70 11.33 -27.54
C ASP A 166 -0.41 12.15 -27.37
N GLU A 167 -0.49 13.33 -26.74
CA GLU A 167 0.68 14.14 -26.40
C GLU A 167 1.58 13.46 -25.38
N PHE A 168 0.99 12.82 -24.36
CA PHE A 168 1.75 12.06 -23.36
C PHE A 168 2.47 10.88 -24.01
N GLU A 169 1.80 10.11 -24.87
CA GLU A 169 2.44 9.04 -25.63
C GLU A 169 3.56 9.57 -26.54
N ALA A 170 3.34 10.70 -27.23
CA ALA A 170 4.36 11.32 -28.06
C ALA A 170 5.59 11.75 -27.25
N ALA A 171 5.40 12.31 -26.05
CA ALA A 171 6.48 12.64 -25.13
C ALA A 171 7.25 11.38 -24.68
N LEU A 172 6.56 10.29 -24.32
CA LEU A 172 7.20 9.03 -23.96
C LEU A 172 8.06 8.45 -25.10
N ARG A 173 7.56 8.53 -26.35
CA ARG A 173 8.33 8.12 -27.53
C ARG A 173 9.55 9.01 -27.77
N ALA A 174 9.42 10.32 -27.56
CA ALA A 174 10.52 11.26 -27.69
C ALA A 174 11.61 10.96 -26.65
N PHE A 175 11.23 10.76 -25.39
CA PHE A 175 12.16 10.36 -24.33
C PHE A 175 12.91 9.08 -24.66
N LYS A 176 12.26 8.12 -25.32
CA LYS A 176 12.91 6.84 -25.70
C LYS A 176 13.95 6.98 -26.80
N THR A 177 13.84 8.00 -27.67
CA THR A 177 14.53 8.03 -28.96
C THR A 177 15.41 9.25 -29.21
N GLN A 178 15.32 10.28 -28.36
CA GLN A 178 15.98 11.56 -28.58
C GLN A 178 17.05 11.90 -27.53
N ASP A 179 17.49 10.93 -26.72
CA ASP A 179 18.61 11.09 -25.77
C ASP A 179 18.45 12.34 -24.87
N PRO A 180 17.31 12.53 -24.16
CA PRO A 180 17.12 13.68 -23.29
C PRO A 180 18.08 13.72 -22.09
N ASN A 181 18.75 12.60 -21.76
CA ASN A 181 19.76 12.58 -20.71
C ASN A 181 21.17 12.95 -21.22
N GLY A 182 21.39 12.95 -22.54
CA GLY A 182 22.58 13.45 -23.22
C GLY A 182 23.81 12.55 -23.11
N ASN A 183 23.64 11.26 -22.83
CA ASN A 183 24.75 10.32 -22.67
C ASN A 183 25.12 9.59 -23.97
N GLY A 184 24.31 9.73 -25.03
CA GLY A 184 24.53 9.10 -26.33
C GLY A 184 24.13 7.62 -26.41
N GLU A 185 23.48 7.08 -25.37
CA GLU A 185 22.96 5.72 -25.27
C GLU A 185 21.43 5.75 -25.21
N ALA A 186 20.77 4.75 -25.82
CA ALA A 186 19.30 4.66 -25.79
C ALA A 186 18.79 3.95 -24.52
N ASP A 187 19.16 4.47 -23.35
CA ASP A 187 18.97 3.83 -22.04
C ASP A 187 17.76 4.38 -21.26
N GLU A 188 17.05 5.38 -21.80
CA GLU A 188 15.89 5.94 -21.15
C GLU A 188 14.74 4.93 -21.02
N VAL A 189 14.06 5.06 -19.87
CA VAL A 189 12.85 4.33 -19.51
C VAL A 189 11.70 5.34 -19.37
N PRO A 190 10.85 5.47 -20.41
CA PRO A 190 9.85 6.53 -20.44
C PRO A 190 8.81 6.43 -19.31
N PHE A 191 8.24 5.26 -19.07
CA PHE A 191 7.33 5.04 -17.95
C PHE A 191 7.82 3.91 -17.02
N PHE A 192 7.86 4.19 -15.72
CA PHE A 192 8.19 3.20 -14.69
C PHE A 192 7.25 3.34 -13.49
N ALA A 193 7.18 2.29 -12.67
CA ALA A 193 6.43 2.31 -11.42
C ALA A 193 7.11 1.43 -10.35
N ARG A 194 6.99 1.81 -9.08
CA ARG A 194 7.44 0.97 -7.95
C ARG A 194 6.45 -0.13 -7.57
N GLN A 195 5.21 -0.01 -8.04
CA GLN A 195 4.14 -0.98 -7.84
C GLN A 195 3.54 -1.25 -9.21
N TRP A 196 3.65 -2.48 -9.71
CA TRP A 196 3.13 -2.84 -11.03
C TRP A 196 1.64 -2.52 -11.25
N PRO A 197 0.74 -2.54 -10.22
CA PRO A 197 -0.64 -2.14 -10.45
C PRO A 197 -0.81 -0.67 -10.86
N GLU A 198 0.19 0.20 -10.64
CA GLU A 198 0.17 1.58 -11.16
C GLU A 198 0.33 1.63 -12.68
N PHE A 199 1.01 0.65 -13.28
CA PHE A 199 1.00 0.50 -14.73
C PHE A 199 -0.40 0.18 -15.23
N ILE A 200 -1.09 -0.76 -14.58
CA ILE A 200 -2.49 -1.07 -14.93
C ILE A 200 -3.41 0.12 -14.64
N ARG A 201 -3.12 0.96 -13.64
CA ARG A 201 -3.93 2.15 -13.35
C ARG A 201 -3.96 3.14 -14.52
N LEU A 202 -2.99 3.13 -15.43
CA LEU A 202 -3.00 3.94 -16.64
C LEU A 202 -4.17 3.66 -17.59
N VAL A 203 -4.94 2.57 -17.40
CA VAL A 203 -6.20 2.36 -18.15
C VAL A 203 -7.18 3.55 -18.00
N THR A 204 -7.02 4.39 -16.97
CA THR A 204 -7.80 5.63 -16.80
C THR A 204 -7.56 6.65 -17.91
N LEU A 205 -6.49 6.52 -18.69
CA LEU A 205 -6.26 7.33 -19.89
C LEU A 205 -7.25 7.01 -21.02
N TRP A 206 -7.96 5.87 -20.95
CA TRP A 206 -8.94 5.44 -21.96
C TRP A 206 -10.31 5.17 -21.34
N ASP A 207 -10.73 6.04 -20.42
CA ASP A 207 -11.99 5.95 -19.67
C ASP A 207 -12.18 4.61 -18.92
N GLY A 208 -11.08 3.89 -18.69
CA GLY A 208 -11.04 2.68 -17.89
C GLY A 208 -10.97 2.97 -16.40
N ARG A 209 -11.24 1.94 -15.61
CA ARG A 209 -11.01 1.93 -14.16
C ARG A 209 -10.17 0.70 -13.84
N SER A 210 -9.19 0.82 -12.95
CA SER A 210 -8.43 -0.32 -12.42
C SER A 210 -8.74 -0.63 -10.94
N SER A 211 -9.41 0.30 -10.26
CA SER A 211 -9.84 0.17 -8.87
C SER A 211 -10.92 1.20 -8.51
N GLY A 212 -11.76 0.88 -7.54
CA GLY A 212 -12.65 1.80 -6.85
C GLY A 212 -12.01 2.63 -5.74
N SER A 213 -10.84 2.23 -5.23
CA SER A 213 -10.18 2.88 -4.09
C SER A 213 -8.65 2.85 -4.19
N ASP A 214 -7.96 3.19 -3.10
CA ASP A 214 -6.50 3.04 -2.98
C ASP A 214 -6.08 1.56 -2.92
N THR A 215 -6.97 0.67 -2.48
CA THR A 215 -6.77 -0.77 -2.56
C THR A 215 -6.79 -1.18 -4.03
N TYR A 216 -5.70 -1.77 -4.53
CA TYR A 216 -5.65 -2.27 -5.90
C TYR A 216 -6.74 -3.34 -6.16
N HIS A 217 -7.37 -3.27 -7.34
CA HIS A 217 -8.45 -4.17 -7.78
C HIS A 217 -9.71 -4.14 -6.89
N ASP A 218 -9.95 -3.03 -6.18
CA ASP A 218 -11.15 -2.90 -5.36
C ASP A 218 -12.40 -2.67 -6.23
N PHE A 219 -13.54 -3.14 -5.74
CA PHE A 219 -14.84 -2.85 -6.32
C PHE A 219 -15.13 -1.36 -6.27
N TYR A 220 -16.00 -0.91 -7.17
CA TYR A 220 -16.52 0.45 -7.16
C TYR A 220 -18.05 0.43 -7.29
N VAL A 221 -18.68 1.58 -7.08
CA VAL A 221 -20.11 1.75 -7.30
C VAL A 221 -20.31 2.43 -8.66
N ASP A 222 -21.10 1.80 -9.52
CA ASP A 222 -21.51 2.26 -10.83
C ASP A 222 -23.04 2.27 -10.90
N ASP A 223 -23.65 3.45 -11.11
CA ASP A 223 -25.11 3.63 -11.10
C ASP A 223 -25.82 2.95 -9.90
N GLY A 224 -25.23 3.07 -8.72
CA GLY A 224 -25.76 2.50 -7.48
C GLY A 224 -25.60 0.98 -7.33
N LYS A 225 -24.85 0.33 -8.22
CA LYS A 225 -24.56 -1.11 -8.18
C LYS A 225 -23.06 -1.37 -7.98
N PRO A 226 -22.68 -2.40 -7.22
CA PRO A 226 -21.30 -2.85 -7.18
C PRO A 226 -20.83 -3.31 -8.56
N ALA A 227 -19.67 -2.85 -8.99
CA ALA A 227 -19.02 -3.22 -10.23
C ALA A 227 -17.53 -3.51 -9.99
N HIS A 228 -16.96 -4.40 -10.79
CA HIS A 228 -15.53 -4.69 -10.76
C HIS A 228 -14.84 -4.01 -11.95
N PRO A 229 -13.75 -3.25 -11.75
CA PRO A 229 -13.11 -2.47 -12.82
C PRO A 229 -12.69 -3.32 -14.03
N ASP A 230 -12.14 -4.50 -13.77
CA ASP A 230 -11.61 -5.41 -14.81
C ASP A 230 -12.67 -5.91 -15.81
N ALA A 231 -13.97 -5.75 -15.50
CA ALA A 231 -15.07 -6.16 -16.38
C ALA A 231 -15.47 -5.07 -17.40
N GLY A 232 -14.98 -3.83 -17.26
CA GLY A 232 -15.38 -2.68 -18.08
C GLY A 232 -14.76 -2.64 -19.48
N GLU A 233 -15.47 -2.01 -20.44
CA GLU A 233 -14.95 -1.81 -21.80
C GLU A 233 -13.71 -0.91 -21.84
N GLY A 234 -13.71 0.18 -21.06
CA GLY A 234 -12.54 1.07 -20.93
C GLY A 234 -11.32 0.35 -20.36
N TYR A 235 -11.50 -0.62 -19.46
CA TYR A 235 -10.41 -1.47 -18.99
C TYR A 235 -9.82 -2.29 -20.13
N ARG A 236 -10.66 -2.92 -20.97
CA ARG A 236 -10.23 -3.71 -22.13
C ARG A 236 -9.42 -2.87 -23.13
N GLU A 237 -9.92 -1.69 -23.50
CA GLU A 237 -9.21 -0.81 -24.46
C GLU A 237 -7.93 -0.25 -23.83
N GLY A 238 -7.97 0.13 -22.56
CA GLY A 238 -6.78 0.56 -21.83
C GLY A 238 -5.70 -0.52 -21.80
N ILE A 239 -6.04 -1.75 -21.43
CA ILE A 239 -5.08 -2.87 -21.40
C ILE A 239 -4.46 -3.12 -22.78
N LYS A 240 -5.25 -3.03 -23.87
CA LYS A 240 -4.73 -3.15 -25.24
C LYS A 240 -3.69 -2.07 -25.55
N ASN A 241 -3.93 -0.81 -25.14
CA ASN A 241 -2.98 0.27 -25.33
C ASN A 241 -1.73 0.14 -24.44
N LEU A 242 -1.90 -0.29 -23.20
CA LEU A 242 -0.77 -0.56 -22.31
C LEU A 242 0.11 -1.70 -22.82
N ALA A 243 -0.48 -2.77 -23.35
CA ALA A 243 0.26 -3.84 -24.00
C ALA A 243 1.06 -3.33 -25.21
N ARG A 244 0.50 -2.40 -25.99
CA ARG A 244 1.20 -1.73 -27.10
C ARG A 244 2.37 -0.88 -26.59
N TRP A 245 2.17 -0.04 -25.58
CA TRP A 245 3.25 0.75 -24.98
C TRP A 245 4.39 -0.13 -24.45
N TYR A 246 4.06 -1.26 -23.83
CA TYR A 246 5.04 -2.23 -23.37
C TYR A 246 5.82 -2.85 -24.55
N ALA A 247 5.12 -3.27 -25.62
CA ALA A 247 5.75 -3.86 -26.81
C ALA A 247 6.66 -2.87 -27.56
N GLU A 248 6.35 -1.57 -27.49
CA GLU A 248 7.15 -0.50 -28.08
C GLU A 248 8.32 -0.03 -27.18
N GLY A 249 8.47 -0.60 -25.98
CA GLY A 249 9.53 -0.25 -25.05
C GLY A 249 9.34 1.11 -24.35
N LEU A 250 8.11 1.63 -24.30
CA LEU A 250 7.78 2.87 -23.58
C LEU A 250 7.65 2.65 -22.06
N VAL A 251 7.65 1.41 -21.63
CA VAL A 251 7.44 0.99 -20.24
C VAL A 251 8.65 0.18 -19.79
N ASP A 252 9.03 0.30 -18.52
CA ASP A 252 10.05 -0.56 -17.90
C ASP A 252 9.81 -2.05 -18.23
N ALA A 253 10.79 -2.68 -18.86
CA ALA A 253 10.72 -4.07 -19.30
C ALA A 253 10.59 -5.09 -18.15
N VAL A 254 10.83 -4.65 -16.91
CA VAL A 254 10.66 -5.46 -15.70
C VAL A 254 9.68 -4.82 -14.71
N ILE A 255 8.70 -4.04 -15.21
CA ILE A 255 7.72 -3.33 -14.37
C ILE A 255 6.96 -4.24 -13.40
N PHE A 256 6.78 -5.51 -13.74
CA PHE A 256 6.11 -6.51 -12.90
C PHE A 256 7.01 -7.10 -11.80
N THR A 257 8.33 -6.97 -11.89
CA THR A 257 9.28 -7.66 -10.98
C THR A 257 10.24 -6.73 -10.25
N ARG A 258 10.50 -5.51 -10.72
CA ARG A 258 11.46 -4.56 -10.09
C ARG A 258 11.05 -4.14 -8.67
N GLY A 259 9.76 -3.96 -8.45
CA GLY A 259 9.19 -3.66 -7.13
C GLY A 259 9.63 -2.31 -6.55
N SER A 260 9.82 -2.24 -5.24
CA SER A 260 9.97 -0.98 -4.51
C SER A 260 11.20 -0.14 -4.89
N SER A 261 12.22 -0.76 -5.49
CA SER A 261 13.49 -0.10 -5.86
C SER A 261 13.42 0.74 -7.15
N SER A 262 12.30 0.71 -7.88
CA SER A 262 12.20 1.33 -9.21
C SER A 262 12.58 2.80 -9.24
N ARG A 263 12.13 3.59 -8.25
CA ARG A 263 12.41 5.03 -8.23
C ARG A 263 13.88 5.29 -7.96
N GLU A 264 14.42 4.65 -6.92
CA GLU A 264 15.78 4.84 -6.47
C GLU A 264 16.75 4.46 -7.60
N PHE A 265 16.47 3.35 -8.30
CA PHE A 265 17.25 2.94 -9.48
C PHE A 265 17.15 3.96 -10.63
N PHE A 266 15.94 4.18 -11.17
CA PHE A 266 15.82 4.95 -12.42
C PHE A 266 16.09 6.45 -12.26
N LEU A 267 15.76 7.04 -11.11
CA LEU A 267 15.97 8.47 -10.90
C LEU A 267 17.42 8.78 -10.54
N SER A 268 18.11 7.90 -9.80
CA SER A 268 19.54 8.13 -9.47
C SER A 268 20.45 7.95 -10.68
N GLU A 269 20.12 7.01 -11.56
CA GLU A 269 20.85 6.77 -12.81
C GLU A 269 20.40 7.68 -13.96
N ASN A 270 19.50 8.65 -13.71
CA ASN A 270 18.99 9.58 -14.72
C ASN A 270 18.37 8.88 -15.95
N MET A 271 17.65 7.77 -15.75
CA MET A 271 17.04 6.98 -16.82
C MET A 271 15.51 7.11 -16.86
N GLY A 272 14.86 7.39 -15.72
CA GLY A 272 13.39 7.39 -15.60
C GLY A 272 12.73 8.73 -15.98
N ALA A 273 11.72 8.70 -16.86
CA ALA A 273 11.06 9.92 -17.35
C ALA A 273 9.73 10.23 -16.66
N ALA A 274 8.84 9.25 -16.52
CA ALA A 274 7.50 9.44 -15.98
C ALA A 274 7.04 8.30 -15.07
N THR A 275 6.21 8.62 -14.08
CA THR A 275 5.63 7.64 -13.16
C THR A 275 4.28 8.12 -12.60
N HIS A 276 3.49 7.22 -12.03
CA HIS A 276 2.31 7.57 -11.23
C HIS A 276 2.52 7.12 -9.79
N ASP A 277 2.68 8.07 -8.88
CA ASP A 277 3.17 7.79 -7.53
C ASP A 277 2.85 8.88 -6.49
N TRP A 278 3.05 8.57 -5.21
CA TRP A 278 2.73 9.41 -4.06
C TRP A 278 3.44 10.77 -4.11
N PHE A 279 2.74 11.85 -3.76
CA PHE A 279 3.33 13.19 -3.65
C PHE A 279 4.39 13.28 -2.56
N ALA A 280 4.01 12.90 -1.34
CA ALA A 280 4.92 12.76 -0.23
C ALA A 280 5.26 11.28 -0.09
N SER A 281 6.53 10.95 -0.33
CA SER A 281 7.04 9.63 0.01
C SER A 281 7.20 9.57 1.52
N THR A 282 6.24 8.98 2.23
CA THR A 282 6.47 8.46 3.59
C THR A 282 7.30 7.18 3.48
N SER A 283 8.54 7.35 3.03
CA SER A 283 9.59 6.34 3.12
C SER A 283 10.09 6.21 4.53
#